data_AF-A0A1G6U9F9-F1
#
_entry.id   AF-A0A1G6U9F9-F1
#
_cell.length_a   1.000
_cell.length_b   1.000
_cell.length_c   1.000
_cell.angle_alpha   90.00
_cell.angle_beta   90.00
_cell.angle_gamma   90.00
#
_symmetry.space_group_name_H-M   'P 1'
#
loop_
_entity.id
_entity.type
_entity.pdbx_description
1 polymer ?
#
loop_
_entity_poly.entity_id
_entity_poly.type
_entity_poly.pdbx_seq_one_letter_code
_entity_poly.pdbx_strand_id
1 'polypeptide(L)'
;MSAPHLHPHTVTIHGVPVTPSQLRLADGSEFIVTTNVPGTTGGKLAGISSASFYAILGRLRVPTGPAAGYLGETGALKNRPAVSYGRWATTLRLLVPVAMVLVLPPSASTNPGAARRHQNPRFRRLVEGRMVRDLNAGITMLNTQSAPIESNRRLPRADRLAALALADEITANITEYALGHTANPHPFPATTNKEQAIRVIRASNRALDTDDVVQLTGQAGNPVPGFSPDFTMRRDLNDREQVAGGTPRIFTCLITTDNGSVRRLYYGPHLTKHQAIASY
;
A
#
# COMPACT_ATOMS: atom_id res chain seq x y z
N MET A 1 16.76 -9.02 -17.78
CA MET A 1 16.66 -10.47 -17.54
C MET A 1 15.24 -10.76 -17.12
N SER A 2 14.43 -11.35 -17.99
CA SER A 2 13.04 -11.69 -17.71
C SER A 2 13.00 -12.93 -16.81
N ALA A 3 12.22 -12.88 -15.73
CA ALA A 3 12.03 -14.02 -14.85
C ALA A 3 11.33 -15.17 -15.62
N PRO A 4 11.68 -16.44 -15.36
CA PRO A 4 11.02 -17.57 -15.99
C PRO A 4 9.54 -17.61 -15.56
N HIS A 5 8.63 -17.44 -16.52
CA HIS A 5 7.20 -17.68 -16.32
C HIS A 5 7.00 -19.16 -16.04
N LEU A 6 6.56 -19.50 -14.82
CA LEU A 6 6.00 -20.83 -14.54
C LEU A 6 4.70 -20.98 -15.32
N HIS A 7 4.53 -22.12 -15.98
CA HIS A 7 3.32 -22.41 -16.76
C HIS A 7 2.09 -22.35 -15.85
N PRO A 8 1.00 -21.67 -16.28
CA PRO A 8 -0.23 -21.62 -15.51
C PRO A 8 -0.83 -23.02 -15.37
N HIS A 9 -0.84 -23.56 -14.16
CA HIS A 9 -1.61 -24.76 -13.84
C HIS A 9 -3.06 -24.35 -13.53
N THR A 10 -3.99 -24.72 -14.42
CA THR A 10 -5.43 -24.54 -14.21
C THR A 10 -5.88 -25.41 -13.05
N VAL A 11 -6.45 -24.82 -12.00
CA VAL A 11 -7.09 -25.53 -10.89
C VAL A 11 -8.59 -25.27 -10.94
N THR A 12 -9.38 -26.33 -10.93
CA THR A 12 -10.84 -26.21 -10.93
C THR A 12 -11.36 -26.14 -9.51
N ILE A 13 -12.09 -25.07 -9.18
CA ILE A 13 -12.82 -24.94 -7.90
C ILE A 13 -14.29 -24.74 -8.26
N HIS A 14 -15.14 -25.66 -7.80
CA HIS A 14 -16.57 -25.71 -8.13
C HIS A 14 -16.90 -25.70 -9.64
N GLY A 15 -16.04 -26.28 -10.48
CA GLY A 15 -16.27 -26.37 -11.93
C GLY A 15 -15.86 -25.13 -12.74
N VAL A 16 -15.33 -24.08 -12.09
CA VAL A 16 -14.75 -22.92 -12.78
C VAL A 16 -13.23 -23.07 -12.84
N PRO A 17 -12.61 -23.04 -14.03
CA PRO A 17 -11.16 -23.01 -14.16
C PRO A 17 -10.63 -21.69 -13.59
N VAL A 18 -9.88 -21.77 -12.51
CA VAL A 18 -9.16 -20.64 -11.95
C VAL A 18 -7.68 -20.93 -12.14
N THR A 19 -6.99 -20.02 -12.82
CA THR A 19 -5.53 -20.01 -12.84
C THR A 19 -5.09 -19.17 -11.66
N PRO A 20 -4.69 -19.75 -10.51
CA PRO A 20 -3.96 -18.96 -9.54
C PRO A 20 -2.68 -18.46 -10.21
N SER A 21 -2.53 -17.14 -10.32
CA SER A 21 -1.26 -16.56 -10.73
C SER A 21 -0.28 -16.79 -9.58
N GLN A 22 0.48 -17.88 -9.67
CA GLN A 22 1.66 -18.10 -8.84
C GLN A 22 2.86 -17.56 -9.59
N LEU A 23 3.56 -16.62 -8.97
CA LEU A 23 4.76 -16.03 -9.53
C LEU A 23 5.83 -15.93 -8.45
N ARG A 24 7.09 -16.05 -8.88
CA ARG A 24 8.24 -15.92 -7.99
C ARG A 24 8.72 -14.48 -8.00
N LEU A 25 8.82 -13.88 -6.82
CA LEU A 25 9.33 -12.52 -6.63
C LEU A 25 10.86 -12.49 -6.73
N ALA A 26 11.43 -11.30 -6.94
CA ALA A 26 12.87 -11.12 -7.12
C ALA A 26 13.71 -11.60 -5.91
N ASP A 27 13.14 -11.57 -4.70
CA ASP A 27 13.81 -12.06 -3.49
C ASP A 27 13.66 -13.58 -3.28
N GLY A 28 12.95 -14.26 -4.18
CA GLY A 28 12.68 -15.69 -4.15
C GLY A 28 11.41 -16.09 -3.40
N SER A 29 10.66 -15.13 -2.85
CA SER A 29 9.32 -15.35 -2.27
C SER A 29 8.34 -15.84 -3.34
N GLU A 30 7.29 -16.52 -2.91
CA GLU A 30 6.18 -16.90 -3.81
C GLU A 30 4.98 -15.98 -3.57
N PHE A 31 4.46 -15.43 -4.65
CA PHE A 31 3.25 -14.62 -4.67
C PHE A 31 2.13 -15.45 -5.29
N ILE A 32 1.04 -15.63 -4.55
CA ILE A 32 -0.11 -16.44 -4.93
C ILE A 32 -1.35 -15.56 -4.89
N VAL A 33 -2.11 -15.54 -5.98
CA VAL A 33 -3.44 -14.91 -6.04
C VAL A 33 -4.50 -15.98 -6.28
N THR A 34 -5.61 -15.91 -5.55
CA THR A 34 -6.79 -16.73 -5.79
C THR A 34 -8.06 -15.88 -5.73
N THR A 35 -8.97 -16.11 -6.67
CA THR A 35 -10.32 -15.54 -6.65
C THR A 35 -11.29 -16.40 -5.83
N ASN A 36 -10.91 -17.64 -5.53
CA ASN A 36 -11.67 -18.53 -4.65
C ASN A 36 -11.31 -18.26 -3.19
N VAL A 37 -11.75 -17.10 -2.70
CA VAL A 37 -11.56 -16.70 -1.32
C VAL A 37 -12.43 -17.58 -0.41
N PRO A 38 -11.86 -18.27 0.60
CA PRO A 38 -12.66 -19.09 1.49
C PRO A 38 -13.80 -18.32 2.15
N GLY A 39 -15.02 -18.86 2.12
CA GLY A 39 -16.19 -18.22 2.71
C GLY A 39 -16.07 -18.06 4.23
N THR A 40 -15.45 -19.03 4.89
CA THR A 40 -15.30 -19.06 6.36
C THR A 40 -14.01 -18.41 6.84
N THR A 41 -14.06 -17.80 8.02
CA THR A 41 -12.89 -17.22 8.70
C THR A 41 -11.78 -18.26 8.91
N GLY A 42 -12.14 -19.48 9.32
CA GLY A 42 -11.19 -20.57 9.52
C GLY A 42 -10.43 -20.94 8.24
N GLY A 43 -11.14 -21.02 7.09
CA GLY A 43 -10.51 -21.29 5.80
C GLY A 43 -9.52 -20.19 5.38
N LYS A 44 -9.88 -18.91 5.57
CA LYS A 44 -8.97 -17.78 5.34
C LYS A 44 -7.73 -17.87 6.23
N LEU A 45 -7.91 -18.10 7.53
CA LEU A 45 -6.80 -18.17 8.49
C LEU A 45 -5.85 -19.33 8.22
N ALA A 46 -6.36 -20.48 7.79
CA ALA A 46 -5.54 -21.62 7.40
C ALA A 46 -4.56 -21.23 6.27
N GLY A 47 -5.04 -20.57 5.22
CA GLY A 47 -4.21 -20.08 4.12
C GLY A 47 -3.22 -18.97 4.54
N ILE A 48 -3.62 -18.08 5.43
CA ILE A 48 -2.75 -16.97 5.89
C ILE A 48 -1.60 -17.49 6.77
N SER A 49 -1.83 -18.56 7.55
CA SER A 49 -0.89 -19.03 8.57
C SER A 49 0.52 -19.38 8.07
N SER A 50 0.66 -19.73 6.79
CA SER A 50 1.93 -20.06 6.14
C SER A 50 2.59 -18.89 5.41
N ALA A 51 1.90 -17.75 5.25
CA ALA A 51 2.40 -16.60 4.53
C ALA A 51 3.23 -15.66 5.42
N SER A 52 4.09 -14.84 4.81
CA SER A 52 4.69 -13.66 5.45
C SER A 52 3.71 -12.49 5.44
N PHE A 53 3.05 -12.30 4.29
CA PHE A 53 2.04 -11.26 4.08
C PHE A 53 0.81 -11.85 3.43
N TYR A 54 -0.33 -11.23 3.71
CA TYR A 54 -1.59 -11.58 3.07
C TYR A 54 -2.36 -10.31 2.72
N ALA A 55 -3.17 -10.39 1.67
CA ALA A 55 -4.19 -9.40 1.40
C ALA A 55 -5.51 -10.09 1.05
N ILE A 56 -6.61 -9.48 1.49
CA ILE A 56 -7.96 -9.87 1.08
C ILE A 56 -8.57 -8.62 0.47
N LEU A 57 -8.92 -8.74 -0.80
CA LEU A 57 -9.28 -7.64 -1.68
C LEU A 57 -10.70 -7.87 -2.18
N GLY A 58 -11.40 -6.79 -2.48
CA GLY A 58 -12.77 -6.86 -2.94
C GLY A 58 -13.48 -5.52 -2.95
N ARG A 59 -14.73 -5.52 -2.49
CA ARG A 59 -15.63 -4.37 -2.63
C ARG A 59 -16.20 -3.95 -1.28
N LEU A 60 -16.31 -2.64 -1.05
CA LEU A 60 -16.80 -2.10 0.20
C LEU A 60 -18.33 -2.26 0.29
N ARG A 61 -18.82 -2.96 1.32
CA ARG A 61 -20.23 -3.23 1.68
C ARG A 61 -21.07 -4.02 0.67
N VAL A 62 -20.93 -3.76 -0.63
CA VAL A 62 -21.73 -4.37 -1.71
C VAL A 62 -20.84 -4.73 -2.90
N PRO A 63 -21.24 -5.68 -3.78
CA PRO A 63 -20.43 -6.11 -4.92
C PRO A 63 -20.06 -5.00 -5.92
N THR A 64 -20.88 -3.96 -6.02
CA THR A 64 -20.65 -2.78 -6.89
C THR A 64 -19.95 -1.63 -6.17
N GLY A 65 -19.57 -1.81 -4.91
CA GLY A 65 -18.98 -0.76 -4.09
C GLY A 65 -17.56 -0.37 -4.52
N PRO A 66 -16.99 0.66 -3.88
CA PRO A 66 -15.58 1.01 -4.04
C PRO A 66 -14.67 -0.19 -3.82
N ALA A 67 -13.60 -0.28 -4.60
CA ALA A 67 -12.56 -1.27 -4.39
C ALA A 67 -11.94 -1.06 -3.00
N ALA A 68 -11.77 -2.15 -2.26
CA ALA A 68 -11.29 -2.13 -0.89
C ALA A 68 -10.44 -3.36 -0.59
N GLY A 69 -9.64 -3.27 0.46
CA GLY A 69 -8.75 -4.35 0.85
C GLY A 69 -8.36 -4.32 2.32
N TYR A 70 -7.95 -5.46 2.82
CA TYR A 70 -7.22 -5.59 4.07
C TYR A 70 -5.89 -6.24 3.74
N LEU A 71 -4.79 -5.66 4.19
CA LEU A 71 -3.46 -6.25 4.06
C LEU A 71 -2.88 -6.48 5.44
N GLY A 72 -2.13 -7.55 5.66
CA GLY A 72 -1.52 -7.82 6.95
C GLY A 72 -0.26 -8.66 6.87
N GLU A 73 0.51 -8.61 7.95
CA GLU A 73 1.64 -9.48 8.22
C GLU A 73 1.21 -10.63 9.14
N THR A 74 1.56 -11.87 8.80
CA THR A 74 1.02 -13.05 9.48
C THR A 74 1.46 -13.17 10.95
N GLY A 75 2.67 -12.74 11.29
CA GLY A 75 3.15 -12.69 12.69
C GLY A 75 2.33 -11.75 13.57
N ALA A 76 1.62 -10.79 12.98
CA ALA A 76 0.69 -9.91 13.68
C ALA A 76 -0.63 -10.61 14.04
N LEU A 77 -0.94 -11.76 13.46
CA LEU A 77 -2.15 -12.53 13.80
C LEU A 77 -2.15 -13.05 15.24
N LYS A 78 -0.98 -13.23 15.85
CA LYS A 78 -0.87 -13.68 17.25
C LYS A 78 -1.11 -12.55 18.26
N ASN A 79 -1.26 -11.30 17.79
CA ASN A 79 -1.47 -10.09 18.60
C ASN A 79 -2.79 -9.40 18.19
N ARG A 80 -3.11 -8.23 18.79
CA ARG A 80 -4.30 -7.40 18.47
C ARG A 80 -4.68 -7.26 16.98
N PRO A 81 -3.77 -7.29 15.98
CA PRO A 81 -4.13 -7.18 14.55
C PRO A 81 -5.03 -8.30 13.97
N ALA A 82 -5.02 -9.53 14.51
CA ALA A 82 -6.03 -10.54 14.14
C ALA A 82 -7.46 -10.11 14.51
N VAL A 83 -7.61 -9.32 15.59
CA VAL A 83 -8.88 -8.73 15.99
C VAL A 83 -9.34 -7.70 14.96
N SER A 84 -8.43 -6.99 14.28
CA SER A 84 -8.81 -6.06 13.21
C SER A 84 -9.26 -6.80 11.94
N TYR A 85 -8.58 -7.86 11.51
CA TYR A 85 -9.07 -8.65 10.38
C TYR A 85 -10.44 -9.29 10.69
N GLY A 86 -10.58 -9.93 11.86
CA GLY A 86 -11.87 -10.46 12.32
C GLY A 86 -12.96 -9.38 12.38
N ARG A 87 -12.67 -8.23 13.00
CA ARG A 87 -13.64 -7.13 13.11
C ARG A 87 -14.04 -6.57 11.75
N TRP A 88 -13.11 -6.33 10.84
CA TRP A 88 -13.39 -5.69 9.56
C TRP A 88 -13.99 -6.64 8.51
N ALA A 89 -13.45 -7.86 8.41
CA ALA A 89 -13.87 -8.83 7.40
C ALA A 89 -15.06 -9.70 7.84
N THR A 90 -15.23 -9.95 9.15
CA THR A 90 -16.24 -10.91 9.64
C THR A 90 -17.33 -10.25 10.48
N THR A 91 -17.02 -9.31 11.37
CA THR A 91 -18.02 -8.66 12.24
C THR A 91 -18.75 -7.51 11.54
N LEU A 92 -18.03 -6.63 10.85
CA LEU A 92 -18.62 -5.44 10.23
C LEU A 92 -19.09 -5.65 8.78
N ARG A 93 -18.80 -6.82 8.18
CA ARG A 93 -19.11 -7.18 6.77
C ARG A 93 -18.80 -6.05 5.78
N LEU A 94 -17.75 -5.28 6.04
CA LEU A 94 -17.41 -4.12 5.21
C LEU A 94 -16.76 -4.54 3.89
N LEU A 95 -16.27 -5.77 3.77
CA LEU A 95 -15.58 -6.25 2.59
C LEU A 95 -16.31 -7.45 2.01
N VAL A 96 -16.76 -7.33 0.77
CA VAL A 96 -17.18 -8.44 -0.09
C VAL A 96 -15.92 -8.93 -0.80
N PRO A 97 -15.30 -10.05 -0.39
CA PRO A 97 -14.02 -10.49 -0.93
C PRO A 97 -14.18 -11.00 -2.36
N VAL A 98 -13.23 -10.62 -3.22
CA VAL A 98 -13.14 -11.03 -4.63
C VAL A 98 -11.81 -11.73 -4.90
N ALA A 99 -10.75 -11.36 -4.17
CA ALA A 99 -9.44 -11.99 -4.29
C ALA A 99 -8.75 -12.11 -2.93
N MET A 100 -7.89 -13.11 -2.82
CA MET A 100 -7.00 -13.31 -1.70
C MET A 100 -5.59 -13.49 -2.26
N VAL A 101 -4.65 -12.79 -1.64
CA VAL A 101 -3.24 -12.77 -2.01
C VAL A 101 -2.44 -13.29 -0.83
N LEU A 102 -1.50 -14.19 -1.10
CA LEU A 102 -0.56 -14.74 -0.13
C LEU A 102 0.85 -14.53 -0.65
N VAL A 103 1.74 -14.05 0.23
CA VAL A 103 3.17 -13.96 -0.06
C VAL A 103 3.90 -14.91 0.87
N LEU A 104 4.34 -16.04 0.36
CA LEU A 104 5.11 -17.03 1.10
C LEU A 104 6.58 -16.59 1.20
N PRO A 105 7.23 -16.76 2.36
CA PRO A 105 8.64 -16.41 2.50
C PRO A 105 9.52 -17.21 1.52
N PRO A 106 10.69 -16.68 1.13
CA PRO A 106 11.62 -17.42 0.31
C PRO A 106 12.17 -18.62 1.08
N SER A 107 12.42 -19.73 0.38
CA SER A 107 13.03 -20.91 1.00
C SER A 107 14.46 -20.60 1.46
N ALA A 108 14.76 -20.92 2.73
CA ALA A 108 16.07 -20.73 3.32
C ALA A 108 17.19 -21.50 2.59
N SER A 109 16.86 -22.60 1.90
CA SER A 109 17.84 -23.34 1.09
C SER A 109 18.18 -22.63 -0.22
N THR A 110 17.26 -21.81 -0.74
CA THR A 110 17.44 -21.12 -2.04
C THR A 110 17.92 -19.69 -1.90
N ASN A 111 17.47 -18.96 -0.87
CA ASN A 111 17.90 -17.59 -0.59
C ASN A 111 17.94 -17.33 0.92
N PRO A 112 19.01 -17.77 1.62
CA PRO A 112 19.11 -17.66 3.07
C PRO A 112 19.12 -16.19 3.54
N GLY A 113 19.66 -15.28 2.74
CA GLY A 113 19.69 -13.85 3.04
C GLY A 113 18.30 -13.24 3.08
N ALA A 114 17.47 -13.51 2.08
CA ALA A 114 16.08 -13.05 2.05
C ALA A 114 15.23 -13.74 3.13
N ALA A 115 15.40 -15.05 3.32
CA ALA A 115 14.70 -15.79 4.38
C ALA A 115 14.95 -15.18 5.76
N ARG A 116 16.21 -14.81 6.07
CA ARG A 116 16.57 -14.11 7.30
C ARG A 116 15.92 -12.73 7.41
N ARG A 117 15.80 -11.96 6.31
CA ARG A 117 15.09 -10.67 6.32
C ARG A 117 13.61 -10.84 6.64
N HIS A 118 12.95 -11.86 6.08
CA HIS A 118 11.56 -12.17 6.39
C HIS A 118 11.33 -12.56 7.85
N GLN A 119 12.35 -13.05 8.56
CA GLN A 119 12.25 -13.30 10.00
C GLN A 119 12.35 -12.01 10.85
N ASN A 120 12.88 -10.92 10.29
CA ASN A 120 13.02 -9.65 10.99
C ASN A 120 11.67 -8.90 11.02
N PRO A 121 11.03 -8.68 12.18
CA PRO A 121 9.73 -8.03 12.27
C PRO A 121 9.76 -6.56 11.81
N ARG A 122 10.90 -5.87 11.90
CA ARG A 122 11.03 -4.49 11.40
C ARG A 122 11.00 -4.44 9.88
N PHE A 123 11.65 -5.41 9.23
CA PHE A 123 11.62 -5.55 7.77
C PHE A 123 10.18 -5.77 7.32
N ARG A 124 9.48 -6.74 7.92
CA ARG A 124 8.09 -7.04 7.54
C ARG A 124 7.14 -5.86 7.76
N ARG A 125 7.24 -5.15 8.89
CA ARG A 125 6.43 -3.94 9.15
C ARG A 125 6.70 -2.81 8.16
N LEU A 126 7.94 -2.66 7.69
CA LEU A 126 8.27 -1.68 6.67
C LEU A 126 7.63 -2.06 5.32
N VAL A 127 7.71 -3.33 4.93
CA VAL A 127 7.05 -3.86 3.72
C VAL A 127 5.54 -3.67 3.80
N GLU A 128 4.89 -4.16 4.86
CA GLU A 128 3.45 -4.03 5.11
C GLU A 128 2.99 -2.58 5.00
N GLY A 129 3.62 -1.69 5.77
CA GLY A 129 3.19 -0.30 5.82
C GLY A 129 3.53 0.52 4.57
N ARG A 130 4.48 0.05 3.74
CA ARG A 130 4.68 0.57 2.38
C ARG A 130 3.54 0.11 1.48
N MET A 131 3.28 -1.20 1.39
CA MET A 131 2.20 -1.75 0.56
C MET A 131 0.83 -1.14 0.89
N VAL A 132 0.48 -1.01 2.17
CA VAL A 132 -0.78 -0.36 2.60
C VAL A 132 -0.87 1.07 2.09
N ARG A 133 0.23 1.83 2.11
CA ARG A 133 0.25 3.21 1.64
C ARG A 133 0.15 3.29 0.12
N ASP A 134 0.73 2.33 -0.58
CA ASP A 134 0.76 2.27 -2.04
C ASP A 134 -0.64 1.90 -2.56
N LEU A 135 -1.24 0.85 -2.01
CA LEU A 135 -2.59 0.42 -2.35
C LEU A 135 -3.65 1.47 -1.97
N ASN A 136 -3.47 2.20 -0.87
CA ASN A 136 -4.39 3.29 -0.46
C ASN A 136 -4.48 4.45 -1.46
N ALA A 137 -3.55 4.57 -2.42
CA ALA A 137 -3.66 5.58 -3.47
C ALA A 137 -4.77 5.23 -4.48
N GLY A 138 -5.03 3.94 -4.70
CA GLY A 138 -6.03 3.46 -5.66
C GLY A 138 -7.27 2.83 -5.02
N ILE A 139 -7.16 2.19 -3.85
CA ILE A 139 -8.27 1.45 -3.22
C ILE A 139 -8.39 1.79 -1.73
N THR A 140 -9.53 1.45 -1.13
CA THR A 140 -9.76 1.66 0.31
C THR A 140 -9.11 0.56 1.14
N MET A 141 -7.95 0.81 1.77
CA MET A 141 -7.39 -0.14 2.73
C MET A 141 -8.04 0.03 4.11
N LEU A 142 -8.57 -1.07 4.64
CA LEU A 142 -9.28 -1.13 5.93
C LEU A 142 -8.32 -1.08 7.13
N ASN A 143 -7.05 -1.43 6.93
CA ASN A 143 -6.00 -1.19 7.91
C ASN A 143 -5.23 0.08 7.55
N THR A 144 -5.09 0.98 8.52
CA THR A 144 -4.46 2.30 8.35
C THR A 144 -3.01 2.34 8.83
N GLN A 145 -2.40 1.18 9.16
CA GLN A 145 -1.00 1.15 9.61
C GLN A 145 -0.07 1.49 8.43
N SER A 146 0.25 2.77 8.28
CA SER A 146 1.47 3.19 7.61
C SER A 146 2.64 2.83 8.54
N ALA A 147 3.69 2.21 8.00
CA ALA A 147 4.75 1.56 8.79
C ALA A 147 5.17 2.41 10.00
N PRO A 148 5.35 1.82 11.21
CA PRO A 148 5.81 2.57 12.37
C PRO A 148 7.13 3.24 12.01
N ILE A 149 7.18 4.57 12.17
CA ILE A 149 8.33 5.45 11.89
C ILE A 149 9.65 4.84 12.40
N GLU A 150 9.61 4.18 13.55
CA GLU A 150 10.76 3.53 14.16
C GLU A 150 11.36 2.39 13.34
N SER A 151 10.54 1.65 12.57
CA SER A 151 11.01 0.53 11.75
C SER A 151 11.92 1.02 10.63
N ASN A 152 11.68 2.23 10.11
CA ASN A 152 12.47 2.83 9.03
C ASN A 152 13.85 3.34 9.50
N ARG A 153 13.95 3.77 10.77
CA ARG A 153 15.19 4.33 11.35
C ARG A 153 16.18 3.26 11.82
N ARG A 154 15.69 2.08 12.20
CA ARG A 154 16.50 1.01 12.82
C ARG A 154 16.94 -0.11 11.87
N LEU A 155 16.52 -0.07 10.60
CA LEU A 155 16.96 -1.04 9.59
C LEU A 155 18.24 -0.56 8.89
N PRO A 156 19.23 -1.45 8.65
CA PRO A 156 20.36 -1.15 7.78
C PRO A 156 19.89 -0.68 6.40
N ARG A 157 20.69 0.16 5.74
CA ARG A 157 20.34 0.73 4.43
C ARG A 157 19.98 -0.34 3.39
N ALA A 158 20.75 -1.44 3.34
CA ALA A 158 20.52 -2.53 2.40
C ALA A 158 19.17 -3.22 2.62
N ASP A 159 18.81 -3.51 3.87
CA ASP A 159 17.54 -4.15 4.21
C ASP A 159 16.35 -3.21 3.96
N ARG A 160 16.53 -1.91 4.18
CA ARG A 160 15.52 -0.91 3.84
C ARG A 160 15.26 -0.84 2.33
N LEU A 161 16.31 -0.84 1.51
CA LEU A 161 16.14 -0.85 0.05
C LEU A 161 15.48 -2.14 -0.43
N ALA A 162 15.87 -3.28 0.13
CA ALA A 162 15.23 -4.57 -0.17
C ALA A 162 13.74 -4.59 0.25
N ALA A 163 13.39 -4.02 1.40
CA ALA A 163 12.00 -3.93 1.86
C ALA A 163 11.15 -3.05 0.93
N LEU A 164 11.69 -1.91 0.49
CA LEU A 164 10.99 -1.02 -0.44
C LEU A 164 10.79 -1.69 -1.81
N ALA A 165 11.83 -2.32 -2.36
CA ALA A 165 11.74 -3.03 -3.63
C ALA A 165 10.71 -4.17 -3.57
N LEU A 166 10.73 -4.99 -2.51
CA LEU A 166 9.76 -6.07 -2.31
C LEU A 166 8.33 -5.53 -2.18
N ALA A 167 8.13 -4.44 -1.42
CA ALA A 167 6.82 -3.84 -1.26
C ALA A 167 6.27 -3.27 -2.58
N ASP A 168 7.12 -2.61 -3.37
CA ASP A 168 6.76 -2.05 -4.67
C ASP A 168 6.39 -3.20 -5.65
N GLU A 169 7.17 -4.28 -5.67
CA GLU A 169 6.90 -5.48 -6.50
C GLU A 169 5.60 -6.17 -6.11
N ILE A 170 5.36 -6.41 -4.81
CA ILE A 170 4.10 -7.02 -4.33
C ILE A 170 2.90 -6.12 -4.68
N THR A 171 3.02 -4.81 -4.51
CA THR A 171 1.93 -3.87 -4.82
C THR A 171 1.61 -3.84 -6.32
N ALA A 172 2.64 -3.86 -7.18
CA ALA A 172 2.47 -3.96 -8.62
C ALA A 172 1.70 -5.23 -9.00
N ASN A 173 2.12 -6.39 -8.47
CA ASN A 173 1.47 -7.67 -8.72
C ASN A 173 0.03 -7.73 -8.15
N ILE A 174 -0.25 -7.11 -7.00
CA ILE A 174 -1.63 -6.98 -6.48
C ILE A 174 -2.49 -6.17 -7.45
N THR A 175 -1.97 -5.03 -7.91
CA THR A 175 -2.69 -4.13 -8.81
C THR A 175 -3.01 -4.82 -10.14
N GLU A 176 -2.04 -5.53 -10.71
CA GLU A 176 -2.17 -6.24 -11.98
C GLU A 176 -3.08 -7.48 -11.84
N TYR A 177 -2.71 -8.43 -10.97
CA TYR A 177 -3.33 -9.76 -10.95
C TYR A 177 -4.56 -9.88 -10.06
N ALA A 178 -4.69 -9.06 -9.02
CA ALA A 178 -5.80 -9.18 -8.07
C ALA A 178 -6.86 -8.08 -8.23
N LEU A 179 -6.45 -6.88 -8.65
CA LEU A 179 -7.36 -5.74 -8.85
C LEU A 179 -7.68 -5.46 -10.32
N GLY A 180 -6.92 -6.02 -11.28
CA GLY A 180 -7.08 -5.73 -12.70
C GLY A 180 -7.01 -4.24 -13.01
N HIS A 181 -6.10 -3.52 -12.34
CA HIS A 181 -5.96 -2.06 -12.39
C HIS A 181 -7.21 -1.27 -11.96
N THR A 182 -8.17 -1.90 -11.27
CA THR A 182 -9.30 -1.18 -10.69
C THR A 182 -8.82 -0.20 -9.62
N ALA A 183 -9.19 1.07 -9.78
CA ALA A 183 -9.00 2.11 -8.78
C ALA A 183 -10.33 2.82 -8.48
N ASN A 184 -10.44 3.35 -7.26
CA ASN A 184 -11.51 4.25 -6.88
C ASN A 184 -11.28 5.62 -7.53
N PRO A 185 -12.36 6.33 -7.92
CA PRO A 185 -12.24 7.63 -8.57
C PRO A 185 -11.62 8.70 -7.66
N HIS A 186 -11.75 8.52 -6.34
CA HIS A 186 -11.18 9.42 -5.35
C HIS A 186 -10.48 8.62 -4.24
N PRO A 187 -9.35 9.13 -3.71
CA PRO A 187 -8.70 8.52 -2.56
C PRO A 187 -9.63 8.55 -1.35
N PHE A 188 -9.86 7.40 -0.73
CA PHE A 188 -10.77 7.27 0.40
C PHE A 188 -10.30 8.14 1.59
N PRO A 189 -11.22 8.72 2.38
CA PRO A 189 -10.88 9.51 3.55
C PRO A 189 -9.94 8.76 4.50
N ALA A 190 -8.77 9.32 4.75
CA ALA A 190 -7.87 8.89 5.80
C ALA A 190 -8.36 9.38 7.17
N THR A 191 -7.88 8.78 8.25
CA THR A 191 -8.21 9.18 9.61
C THR A 191 -7.55 10.50 10.04
N THR A 192 -6.56 10.97 9.28
CA THR A 192 -5.86 12.23 9.54
C THR A 192 -5.62 12.98 8.24
N ASN A 193 -5.66 14.31 8.29
CA ASN A 193 -5.43 15.15 7.11
C ASN A 193 -4.04 14.98 6.52
N LYS A 194 -3.04 14.74 7.37
CA LYS A 194 -1.69 14.42 6.94
C LYS A 194 -1.64 13.15 6.08
N GLU A 195 -2.30 12.08 6.49
CA GLU A 195 -2.35 10.85 5.68
C GLU A 195 -3.22 11.04 4.43
N GLN A 196 -4.29 11.84 4.51
CA GLN A 196 -5.11 12.18 3.34
C GLN A 196 -4.29 12.93 2.28
N ALA A 197 -3.51 13.93 2.68
CA ALA A 197 -2.66 14.68 1.79
C ALA A 197 -1.64 13.79 1.08
N ILE A 198 -1.04 12.84 1.81
CA ILE A 198 -0.12 11.86 1.20
C ILE A 198 -0.86 11.03 0.14
N ARG A 199 -2.09 10.58 0.40
CA ARG A 199 -2.88 9.80 -0.57
C ARG A 199 -3.17 10.63 -1.83
N VAL A 200 -3.60 11.88 -1.66
CA VAL A 200 -3.85 12.82 -2.76
C VAL A 200 -2.60 13.02 -3.62
N ILE A 201 -1.45 13.33 -3.00
CA ILE A 201 -0.18 13.54 -3.72
C ILE A 201 0.24 12.29 -4.49
N ARG A 202 -0.01 11.10 -3.95
CA ARG A 202 0.36 9.84 -4.60
C ARG A 202 -0.59 9.42 -5.71
N ALA A 203 -1.87 9.77 -5.60
CA ALA A 203 -2.87 9.52 -6.62
C ALA A 203 -2.79 10.51 -7.79
N SER A 204 -2.13 11.66 -7.61
CA SER A 204 -1.93 12.64 -8.67
C SER A 204 -0.87 12.19 -9.68
N ASN A 205 -1.17 12.37 -10.97
CA ASN A 205 -0.24 12.15 -12.09
C ASN A 205 0.65 13.38 -12.39
N ARG A 206 0.49 14.46 -11.62
CA ARG A 206 1.29 15.69 -11.70
C ARG A 206 1.80 16.10 -10.34
N ALA A 207 2.81 16.98 -10.31
CA ALA A 207 3.14 17.65 -9.06
C ALA A 207 2.01 18.60 -8.63
N LEU A 208 1.84 18.70 -7.32
CA LEU A 208 0.83 19.53 -6.66
C LEU A 208 1.54 20.59 -5.83
N ASP A 209 1.01 21.81 -5.77
CA ASP A 209 1.44 22.77 -4.75
C ASP A 209 0.67 22.60 -3.42
N THR A 210 0.86 23.54 -2.49
CA THR A 210 0.18 23.49 -1.20
C THR A 210 -1.33 23.68 -1.34
N ASP A 211 -1.76 24.57 -2.22
CA ASP A 211 -3.16 24.94 -2.39
C ASP A 211 -3.92 23.81 -3.08
N ASP A 212 -3.31 23.22 -4.12
CA ASP A 212 -3.76 21.98 -4.77
C ASP A 212 -4.03 20.89 -3.71
N VAL A 213 -3.07 20.64 -2.82
CA VAL A 213 -3.19 19.58 -1.80
C VAL A 213 -4.30 19.91 -0.80
N VAL A 214 -4.42 21.15 -0.33
CA VAL A 214 -5.49 21.56 0.59
C VAL A 214 -6.86 21.39 -0.08
N GLN A 215 -7.01 21.84 -1.32
CA GLN A 215 -8.24 21.74 -2.08
C GLN A 215 -8.65 20.28 -2.32
N LEU A 216 -7.74 19.45 -2.83
CA LEU A 216 -8.01 18.03 -3.13
C LEU A 216 -8.27 17.21 -1.86
N THR A 217 -7.62 17.57 -0.74
CA THR A 217 -7.90 16.95 0.57
C THR A 217 -9.31 17.30 1.05
N GLY A 218 -9.75 18.55 0.85
CA GLY A 218 -11.12 18.99 1.11
C GLY A 218 -12.15 18.28 0.23
N GLN A 219 -11.89 18.15 -1.07
CA GLN A 219 -12.76 17.41 -2.00
C GLN A 219 -12.88 15.92 -1.65
N ALA A 220 -11.82 15.34 -1.08
CA ALA A 220 -11.82 13.98 -0.57
C ALA A 220 -12.51 13.82 0.80
N GLY A 221 -13.19 14.86 1.30
CA GLY A 221 -14.01 14.82 2.50
C GLY A 221 -13.26 15.05 3.81
N ASN A 222 -12.01 15.51 3.75
CA ASN A 222 -11.15 15.76 4.91
C ASN A 222 -10.57 17.18 4.85
N PRO A 223 -11.38 18.23 5.05
CA PRO A 223 -10.89 19.60 5.02
C PRO A 223 -9.82 19.82 6.10
N VAL A 224 -8.78 20.58 5.76
CA VAL A 224 -7.70 20.93 6.69
C VAL A 224 -8.22 22.01 7.66
N PRO A 225 -8.26 21.75 8.98
CA PRO A 225 -8.82 22.69 9.94
C PRO A 225 -7.84 23.83 10.24
N GLY A 226 -8.38 24.96 10.70
CA GLY A 226 -7.63 26.10 11.21
C GLY A 226 -7.60 27.31 10.28
N PHE A 227 -7.07 28.41 10.81
CA PHE A 227 -6.99 29.70 10.10
C PHE A 227 -5.93 29.75 8.99
N SER A 228 -4.97 28.83 9.00
CA SER A 228 -3.92 28.71 7.98
C SER A 228 -3.75 27.25 7.55
N PRO A 229 -4.69 26.73 6.72
CA PRO A 229 -4.64 25.37 6.18
C PRO A 229 -3.33 25.06 5.45
N ASP A 230 -2.83 26.03 4.70
CA ASP A 230 -1.59 26.00 3.93
C ASP A 230 -0.36 25.83 4.82
N PHE A 231 -0.26 26.57 5.93
CA PHE A 231 0.84 26.46 6.88
C PHE A 231 0.85 25.08 7.55
N THR A 232 -0.34 24.65 8.00
CA THR A 232 -0.53 23.34 8.64
C THR A 232 -0.10 22.22 7.70
N MET A 233 -0.54 22.28 6.44
CA MET A 233 -0.19 21.27 5.43
C MET A 233 1.32 21.26 5.12
N ARG A 234 1.92 22.44 4.94
CA ARG A 234 3.37 22.57 4.68
C ARG A 234 4.21 21.97 5.81
N ARG A 235 3.86 22.26 7.07
CA ARG A 235 4.53 21.69 8.24
C ARG A 235 4.40 20.17 8.26
N ASP A 236 3.17 19.66 8.15
CA ASP A 236 2.88 18.24 8.28
C ASP A 236 3.53 17.40 7.17
N LEU A 237 3.59 17.92 5.94
CA LEU A 237 4.27 17.26 4.82
C LEU A 237 5.80 17.32 4.97
N ASN A 238 6.37 18.45 5.38
CA ASN A 238 7.80 18.57 5.68
C ASN A 238 8.24 17.57 6.75
N ASP A 239 7.53 17.53 7.87
CA ASP A 239 7.79 16.57 8.95
C ASP A 239 7.75 15.14 8.41
N ARG A 240 6.79 14.84 7.52
CA ARG A 240 6.66 13.51 6.93
C ARG A 240 7.84 13.16 6.03
N GLU A 241 8.29 14.05 5.15
CA GLU A 241 9.43 13.76 4.26
C GLU A 241 10.68 13.46 5.06
N GLN A 242 11.00 14.31 6.05
CA GLN A 242 12.17 14.15 6.93
C GLN A 242 12.12 12.83 7.71
N VAL A 243 10.92 12.41 8.13
CA VAL A 243 10.75 11.24 9.00
C VAL A 243 10.61 9.93 8.21
N ALA A 244 9.87 9.94 7.09
CA ALA A 244 9.56 8.75 6.31
C ALA A 244 10.58 8.45 5.20
N GLY A 245 11.48 9.38 4.88
CA GLY A 245 12.57 9.13 3.94
C GLY A 245 12.09 8.81 2.53
N GLY A 246 11.12 9.57 2.01
CA GLY A 246 10.89 9.63 0.56
C GLY A 246 9.48 9.58 0.02
N THR A 247 8.43 9.76 0.83
CA THR A 247 7.09 10.00 0.27
C THR A 247 6.20 10.81 1.23
N PRO A 248 5.60 11.92 0.76
CA PRO A 248 5.81 12.57 -0.55
C PRO A 248 7.25 13.10 -0.68
N ARG A 249 7.69 13.34 -1.93
CA ARG A 249 8.91 14.10 -2.19
C ARG A 249 8.55 15.58 -2.23
N ILE A 250 9.35 16.40 -1.58
CA ILE A 250 9.15 17.85 -1.53
C ILE A 250 10.25 18.49 -2.35
N PHE A 251 9.84 19.33 -3.30
CA PHE A 251 10.75 20.21 -3.99
C PHE A 251 10.33 21.65 -3.78
N THR A 252 11.19 22.43 -3.16
CA THR A 252 11.00 23.88 -3.06
C THR A 252 11.39 24.50 -4.40
N CYS A 253 10.41 24.98 -5.15
CA CYS A 253 10.64 25.76 -6.36
C CYS A 253 10.97 27.19 -5.96
N LEU A 254 11.93 27.83 -6.64
CA LEU A 254 12.18 29.28 -6.50
C LEU A 254 11.10 30.13 -7.19
N ILE A 255 9.90 29.58 -7.39
CA ILE A 255 8.74 30.28 -7.93
C ILE A 255 8.02 30.92 -6.76
N THR A 256 8.08 32.24 -6.66
CA THR A 256 7.30 33.02 -5.70
C THR A 256 5.85 33.16 -6.19
N THR A 257 4.90 32.94 -5.29
CA THR A 257 3.49 33.34 -5.48
C THR A 257 3.36 34.87 -5.48
N ASP A 258 2.20 35.38 -5.89
CA ASP A 258 1.89 36.82 -5.90
C ASP A 258 1.99 37.47 -4.51
N ASN A 259 1.88 36.68 -3.43
CA ASN A 259 2.08 37.11 -2.05
C ASN A 259 3.53 36.96 -1.54
N GLY A 260 4.50 36.70 -2.42
CA GLY A 260 5.93 36.59 -2.11
C GLY A 260 6.35 35.31 -1.39
N SER A 261 5.46 34.32 -1.26
CA SER A 261 5.80 33.03 -0.64
C SER A 261 6.43 32.07 -1.65
N VAL A 262 7.42 31.28 -1.20
CA VAL A 262 8.10 30.29 -2.04
C VAL A 262 7.19 29.09 -2.24
N ARG A 263 6.85 28.76 -3.50
CA ARG A 263 6.03 27.57 -3.83
C ARG A 263 6.80 26.29 -3.55
N ARG A 264 6.11 25.33 -2.93
CA ARG A 264 6.60 23.97 -2.75
C ARG A 264 5.77 23.03 -3.60
N LEU A 265 6.45 22.19 -4.37
CA LEU A 265 5.86 21.12 -5.14
C LEU A 265 5.97 19.81 -4.39
N TYR A 266 4.86 19.08 -4.37
CA TYR A 266 4.69 17.77 -3.79
C TYR A 266 4.39 16.78 -4.90
N TYR A 267 5.13 15.67 -4.96
CA TYR A 267 4.90 14.66 -6.01
C TYR A 267 5.06 13.24 -5.47
N GLY A 268 4.33 12.34 -6.12
CA GLY A 268 4.39 10.91 -5.87
C GLY A 268 5.73 10.30 -6.32
N PRO A 269 6.07 9.10 -5.81
CA PRO A 269 7.34 8.43 -6.15
C PRO A 269 7.42 7.96 -7.61
N HIS A 270 6.30 7.96 -8.33
CA HIS A 270 6.24 7.59 -9.75
C HIS A 270 6.69 8.74 -10.68
N LEU A 271 6.82 9.97 -10.16
CA LEU A 271 7.36 11.10 -10.91
C LEU A 271 8.83 11.33 -10.54
N THR A 272 9.67 11.46 -11.56
CA THR A 272 11.00 12.06 -11.39
C THR A 272 10.85 13.55 -11.07
N LYS A 273 11.88 14.15 -10.45
CA LYS A 273 11.91 15.61 -10.22
C LYS A 273 11.68 16.41 -11.52
N HIS A 274 12.26 15.96 -12.63
CA HIS A 274 12.08 16.62 -13.92
C HIS A 274 10.62 16.55 -14.41
N GLN A 275 10.00 15.36 -14.35
CA GLN A 275 8.57 15.20 -14.70
C GLN A 275 7.67 16.00 -13.76
N ALA A 276 7.99 16.05 -12.47
CA ALA A 276 7.24 16.84 -11.48
C ALA A 276 7.27 18.33 -11.83
N ILE A 277 8.43 18.89 -12.19
CA ILE A 277 8.57 20.29 -12.60
C ILE A 277 7.85 20.54 -13.93
N ALA A 278 7.95 19.63 -14.90
CA ALA A 278 7.34 19.80 -16.22
C ALA A 278 5.82 19.61 -16.26
N SER A 279 5.24 18.96 -15.24
CA SER A 279 3.79 18.66 -15.15
C SER A 279 3.02 19.60 -14.25
N TYR A 280 3.70 20.52 -13.57
CA TYR A 280 3.10 21.58 -12.77
C TYR A 280 2.91 22.82 -13.64
#